data_AF-A0A1C6L3F1-F1
#
_entry.id   AF-A0A1C6L3F1-F1
#
_cell.length_a   1.000
_cell.length_b   1.000
_cell.length_c   1.000
_cell.angle_alpha   90.00
_cell.angle_beta   90.00
_cell.angle_gamma   90.00
#
_symmetry.space_group_name_H-M   'P 1'
#
loop_
_entity.id
_entity.type
_entity.pdbx_description
1 polymer ?
#
loop_
_entity_poly.entity_id
_entity_poly.type
_entity_poly.pdbx_seq_one_letter_code
_entity_poly.pdbx_strand_id
1 'polypeptide(L)'
;MDIRIEKTRQSIINAFIELRSHKELERITIKELCEKAQINKSTFYAHYQDIYHLSDTLETEVVVSIMENLTHPERVLDDTAFFSRELFMGFLAKDSLIGILFSGSRSKCLVQKIEAALKELVFGAYPQYRDDKDINIMLTYILYGCYYAFYENRKYGDVPVLSSITELTGKTAQAALKMIKK
;
A
#
# COMPACT_ATOMS: atom_id res chain seq x y z
N MET A 1 10.70 21.94 -10.70
CA MET A 1 9.24 21.90 -10.52
C MET A 1 8.81 23.27 -9.98
N ASP A 2 7.74 23.87 -10.52
CA ASP A 2 7.29 25.22 -10.12
C ASP A 2 6.69 25.16 -8.70
N ILE A 3 7.16 26.04 -7.81
CA ILE A 3 6.69 26.16 -6.41
C ILE A 3 5.17 26.35 -6.34
N ARG A 4 4.57 27.00 -7.35
CA ARG A 4 3.12 27.20 -7.43
C ARG A 4 2.37 25.88 -7.65
N ILE A 5 2.89 25.03 -8.52
CA ILE A 5 2.32 23.70 -8.81
C ILE A 5 2.34 22.83 -7.56
N GLU A 6 3.45 22.85 -6.81
CA GLU A 6 3.59 22.08 -5.56
C GLU A 6 2.62 22.56 -4.47
N LYS A 7 2.50 23.87 -4.28
CA LYS A 7 1.55 24.44 -3.32
C LYS A 7 0.11 24.08 -3.66
N THR A 8 -0.28 24.17 -4.93
CA THR A 8 -1.61 23.78 -5.40
C THR A 8 -1.87 22.30 -5.15
N ARG A 9 -0.90 21.44 -5.50
CA ARG A 9 -0.98 20.00 -5.25
C ARG A 9 -1.20 19.71 -3.77
N GLN A 10 -0.41 20.32 -2.89
CA GLN A 10 -0.54 20.11 -1.44
C GLN A 10 -1.91 20.58 -0.91
N SER A 11 -2.44 21.71 -1.39
CA SER A 11 -3.78 22.17 -1.01
C SER A 11 -4.87 21.17 -1.42
N ILE A 12 -4.77 20.56 -2.61
CA ILE A 12 -5.70 19.52 -3.06
C ILE A 12 -5.61 18.29 -2.15
N ILE A 13 -4.40 17.84 -1.84
CA ILE A 13 -4.16 16.64 -1.00
C ILE A 13 -4.73 16.85 0.41
N ASN A 14 -4.44 17.99 1.02
CA ASN A 14 -4.93 18.30 2.37
C ASN A 14 -6.46 18.35 2.41
N ALA A 15 -7.09 19.02 1.44
CA ALA A 15 -8.54 19.09 1.34
C ALA A 15 -9.17 17.70 1.11
N PHE A 16 -8.53 16.85 0.29
CA PHE A 16 -9.00 15.50 0.03
C PHE A 16 -8.92 14.60 1.26
N ILE A 17 -7.78 14.58 1.97
CA ILE A 17 -7.60 13.78 3.18
C ILE A 17 -8.62 14.20 4.25
N GLU A 18 -8.86 15.50 4.41
CA GLU A 18 -9.85 16.00 5.36
C GLU A 18 -11.29 15.64 4.96
N LEU A 19 -11.64 15.69 3.68
CA LEU A 19 -12.97 15.24 3.25
C LEU A 19 -13.11 13.73 3.44
N ARG A 20 -12.08 12.95 3.10
CA ARG A 20 -12.09 11.48 3.17
C ARG A 20 -12.13 10.95 4.59
N SER A 21 -11.59 11.68 5.57
CA SER A 21 -11.68 11.32 6.99
C SER A 21 -13.12 11.40 7.54
N HIS A 22 -14.03 12.10 6.86
CA HIS A 22 -15.41 12.31 7.30
C HIS A 22 -16.47 11.62 6.43
N LYS A 23 -16.12 11.16 5.23
CA LYS A 23 -17.06 10.51 4.30
C LYS A 23 -16.38 9.60 3.29
N GLU A 24 -17.18 8.68 2.78
CA GLU A 24 -16.80 7.78 1.69
C GLU A 24 -16.42 8.53 0.41
N LEU A 25 -15.48 7.95 -0.35
CA LEU A 25 -14.92 8.52 -1.57
C LEU A 25 -16.00 8.91 -2.58
N GLU A 26 -17.01 8.05 -2.76
CA GLU A 26 -18.12 8.22 -3.70
C GLU A 26 -19.00 9.43 -3.38
N ARG A 27 -18.92 9.95 -2.14
CA ARG A 27 -19.69 11.12 -1.70
C ARG A 27 -18.91 12.43 -1.82
N ILE A 28 -17.62 12.38 -2.17
CA ILE A 28 -16.79 13.57 -2.35
C ILE A 28 -17.00 14.11 -3.76
N THR A 29 -17.43 15.37 -3.87
CA THR A 29 -17.60 16.03 -5.17
C THR A 29 -16.39 16.90 -5.52
N ILE A 30 -16.07 17.03 -6.80
CA ILE A 30 -15.00 17.94 -7.25
C ILE A 30 -15.29 19.39 -6.85
N LYS A 31 -16.56 19.81 -6.85
CA LYS A 31 -16.97 21.15 -6.43
C LYS A 31 -16.52 21.41 -4.97
N GLU A 32 -16.93 20.53 -4.08
CA GLU A 32 -16.62 20.65 -2.65
C GLU A 32 -15.10 20.57 -2.39
N LEU A 33 -14.41 19.65 -3.06
CA LEU A 33 -12.95 19.54 -2.95
C LEU A 33 -12.26 20.84 -3.39
N CYS A 34 -12.69 21.44 -4.50
CA CYS A 34 -12.13 22.69 -5.01
C CYS A 34 -12.42 23.87 -4.07
N GLU A 35 -13.63 23.96 -3.52
CA GLU A 35 -14.01 24.97 -2.52
C GLU A 35 -13.11 24.86 -1.28
N LYS A 36 -12.88 23.63 -0.80
CA LYS A 36 -12.04 23.38 0.37
C LYS A 36 -10.55 23.64 0.12
N ALA A 37 -10.06 23.27 -1.06
CA ALA A 37 -8.68 23.51 -1.48
C ALA A 37 -8.41 24.97 -1.92
N GLN A 38 -9.46 25.81 -2.00
CA GLN A 38 -9.41 27.19 -2.50
C GLN A 38 -8.84 27.29 -3.93
N ILE A 39 -9.30 26.42 -4.82
CA ILE A 39 -8.89 26.40 -6.24
C ILE A 39 -10.10 26.37 -7.18
N ASN A 40 -9.85 26.66 -8.46
CA ASN A 40 -10.85 26.47 -9.51
C ASN A 40 -10.87 25.02 -9.99
N LYS A 41 -12.02 24.57 -10.53
CA LYS A 41 -12.15 23.24 -11.15
C LYS A 41 -11.14 23.01 -12.28
N SER A 42 -10.87 24.03 -13.09
CA SER A 42 -9.86 23.94 -14.16
C SER A 42 -8.48 23.65 -13.60
N THR A 43 -8.14 24.20 -12.43
CA THR A 43 -6.90 23.90 -11.72
C THR A 43 -6.89 22.45 -11.26
N PHE A 44 -7.97 21.94 -10.65
CA PHE A 44 -8.06 20.52 -10.28
C PHE A 44 -7.84 19.60 -11.48
N TYR A 45 -8.55 19.85 -12.58
CA TYR A 45 -8.47 19.02 -13.79
C TYR A 45 -7.12 19.12 -14.53
N ALA A 46 -6.30 20.13 -14.24
CA ALA A 46 -4.93 20.18 -14.71
C ALA A 46 -4.01 19.16 -13.99
N HIS A 47 -4.41 18.67 -12.82
CA HIS A 47 -3.64 17.69 -12.03
C HIS A 47 -4.27 16.30 -12.01
N TYR A 48 -5.61 16.20 -11.97
CA TYR A 48 -6.31 14.93 -11.79
C TYR A 48 -7.54 14.84 -12.69
N GLN A 49 -7.77 13.67 -13.29
CA GLN A 49 -8.91 13.45 -14.19
C GLN A 49 -10.25 13.49 -13.43
N ASP A 50 -10.29 12.88 -12.25
CA ASP A 50 -11.45 12.83 -11.36
C ASP A 50 -11.01 12.52 -9.91
N ILE A 51 -11.99 12.28 -9.04
CA ILE A 51 -11.75 11.98 -7.63
C ILE A 51 -11.08 10.61 -7.41
N TYR A 52 -11.34 9.65 -8.30
CA TYR A 52 -10.76 8.30 -8.23
C TYR A 52 -9.30 8.31 -8.67
N HIS A 53 -8.96 9.09 -9.69
CA HIS A 53 -7.59 9.32 -10.12
C HIS A 53 -6.78 9.99 -9.00
N LEU A 54 -7.35 10.97 -8.29
CA LEU A 54 -6.71 11.54 -7.10
C LEU A 54 -6.50 10.49 -6.00
N SER A 55 -7.55 9.72 -5.65
CA SER A 55 -7.45 8.66 -4.64
C SER A 55 -6.36 7.64 -4.99
N ASP A 56 -6.38 7.13 -6.22
CA ASP A 56 -5.43 6.14 -6.70
C ASP A 56 -3.99 6.67 -6.71
N THR A 57 -3.80 7.94 -7.08
CA THR A 57 -2.49 8.61 -7.02
C THR A 57 -1.95 8.62 -5.58
N LEU A 58 -2.75 9.07 -4.62
CA LEU A 58 -2.32 9.16 -3.21
C LEU A 58 -2.11 7.80 -2.56
N GLU A 59 -2.99 6.84 -2.85
CA GLU A 59 -2.83 5.46 -2.42
C GLU A 59 -1.51 4.87 -2.93
N THR A 60 -1.18 5.10 -4.21
CA THR A 60 0.08 4.63 -4.82
C THR A 60 1.28 5.31 -4.17
N GLU A 61 1.24 6.62 -3.96
CA GLU A 61 2.33 7.36 -3.32
C GLU A 61 2.60 6.90 -1.90
N VAL A 62 1.55 6.57 -1.14
CA VAL A 62 1.72 6.03 0.21
C VAL A 62 2.42 4.67 0.17
N VAL A 63 1.99 3.77 -0.71
CA VAL A 63 2.62 2.44 -0.87
C VAL A 63 4.05 2.55 -1.36
N VAL A 64 4.31 3.34 -2.41
CA VAL A 64 5.66 3.59 -2.95
C VAL A 64 6.57 4.12 -1.86
N SER A 65 6.13 5.12 -1.10
CA SER A 65 6.94 5.68 -0.02
C SER A 65 7.17 4.68 1.13
N ILE A 66 6.29 3.71 1.37
CA ILE A 66 6.58 2.61 2.32
C ILE A 66 7.69 1.71 1.76
N MET A 67 7.59 1.34 0.49
CA MET A 67 8.55 0.45 -0.18
C MET A 67 9.93 1.08 -0.32
N GLU A 68 10.01 2.38 -0.61
CA GLU A 68 11.27 3.13 -0.73
C GLU A 68 12.00 3.30 0.62
N ASN A 69 11.28 3.21 1.74
CA ASN A 69 11.85 3.32 3.08
C ASN A 69 12.31 1.97 3.67
N LEU A 70 12.15 0.87 2.93
CA LEU A 70 12.67 -0.43 3.36
C LEU A 70 14.20 -0.40 3.34
N THR A 71 14.84 -0.81 4.44
CA THR A 71 16.30 -0.75 4.53
C THR A 71 16.98 -1.96 3.88
N HIS A 72 16.30 -3.12 3.88
CA HIS A 72 16.82 -4.35 3.28
C HIS A 72 15.81 -5.04 2.36
N PRO A 73 15.39 -4.38 1.26
CA PRO A 73 14.42 -4.96 0.33
C PRO A 73 14.93 -6.25 -0.35
N GLU A 74 16.25 -6.43 -0.46
CA GLU A 74 16.89 -7.65 -0.99
C GLU A 74 16.57 -8.91 -0.17
N ARG A 75 16.22 -8.76 1.11
CA ARG A 75 15.91 -9.87 2.03
C ARG A 75 14.53 -10.48 1.83
N VAL A 76 13.74 -9.96 0.89
CA VAL A 76 12.36 -10.40 0.64
C VAL A 76 12.20 -11.92 0.52
N LEU A 77 13.15 -12.62 -0.11
CA LEU A 77 13.14 -14.09 -0.22
C LEU A 77 14.12 -14.80 0.75
N ASP A 78 15.21 -14.14 1.15
CA ASP A 78 16.26 -14.76 1.97
C ASP A 78 15.97 -14.72 3.48
N ASP A 79 15.33 -13.65 3.94
CA ASP A 79 14.86 -13.48 5.32
C ASP A 79 13.48 -12.80 5.30
N THR A 80 12.48 -13.53 4.81
CA THR A 80 11.11 -13.05 4.66
C THR A 80 10.51 -12.57 5.99
N ALA A 81 10.93 -13.14 7.12
CA ALA A 81 10.44 -12.71 8.44
C ALA A 81 11.00 -11.33 8.83
N PHE A 82 12.27 -11.04 8.52
CA PHE A 82 12.82 -9.69 8.68
C PHE A 82 12.14 -8.70 7.76
N PHE A 83 12.04 -9.04 6.47
CA PHE A 83 11.37 -8.20 5.47
C PHE A 83 9.91 -7.88 5.87
N SER A 84 9.15 -8.87 6.33
CA SER A 84 7.76 -8.67 6.74
C SER A 84 7.63 -7.74 7.96
N ARG A 85 8.59 -7.77 8.89
CA ARG A 85 8.63 -6.84 10.03
C ARG A 85 8.94 -5.42 9.59
N GLU A 86 9.93 -5.22 8.71
CA GLU A 86 10.24 -3.90 8.18
C GLU A 86 9.04 -3.30 7.43
N LEU A 87 8.46 -4.09 6.53
CA LEU A 87 7.28 -3.71 5.77
C LEU A 87 6.14 -3.32 6.71
N PHE A 88 5.91 -4.11 7.75
CA PHE A 88 4.92 -3.81 8.77
C PHE A 88 5.21 -2.50 9.55
N MET A 89 6.46 -2.23 9.92
CA MET A 89 6.82 -0.96 10.57
C MET A 89 6.55 0.25 9.66
N GLY A 90 6.79 0.10 8.36
CA GLY A 90 6.41 1.10 7.35
C GLY A 90 4.89 1.35 7.31
N PHE A 91 4.08 0.29 7.45
CA PHE A 91 2.62 0.41 7.58
C PHE A 91 2.21 1.17 8.85
N LEU A 92 2.77 0.81 10.02
CA LEU A 92 2.45 1.49 11.27
C LEU A 92 2.80 2.97 11.26
N ALA A 93 3.93 3.33 10.66
CA ALA A 93 4.37 4.72 10.55
C ALA A 93 3.34 5.61 9.82
N LYS A 94 2.42 5.02 9.05
CA LYS A 94 1.40 5.70 8.26
C LYS A 94 -0.03 5.20 8.53
N ASP A 95 -0.27 4.51 9.64
CA ASP A 95 -1.55 3.81 9.92
C ASP A 95 -2.79 4.72 9.74
N SER A 96 -2.75 5.94 10.27
CA SER A 96 -3.86 6.91 10.14
C SER A 96 -4.15 7.27 8.67
N LEU A 97 -3.11 7.59 7.88
CA LEU A 97 -3.27 7.95 6.48
C LEU A 97 -3.77 6.76 5.65
N ILE A 98 -3.26 5.57 5.95
CA ILE A 98 -3.70 4.33 5.29
C ILE A 98 -5.16 4.04 5.62
N GLY A 99 -5.56 4.21 6.89
CA GLY A 99 -6.95 4.08 7.31
C GLY A 99 -7.88 5.05 6.59
N ILE A 100 -7.43 6.27 6.28
CA ILE A 100 -8.22 7.24 5.51
C ILE A 100 -8.30 6.82 4.04
N LEU A 101 -7.17 6.63 3.36
CA LEU A 101 -7.11 6.42 1.90
C LEU A 101 -7.74 5.09 1.48
N PHE A 102 -7.52 4.04 2.26
CA PHE A 102 -7.96 2.68 1.94
C PHE A 102 -9.23 2.26 2.70
N SER A 103 -10.03 3.21 3.19
CA SER A 103 -11.32 2.88 3.82
C SER A 103 -12.41 2.52 2.81
N GLY A 104 -13.45 1.82 3.30
CA GLY A 104 -14.65 1.51 2.53
C GLY A 104 -14.36 0.68 1.28
N SER A 105 -14.84 1.15 0.14
CA SER A 105 -14.67 0.52 -1.18
C SER A 105 -13.20 0.38 -1.61
N ARG A 106 -12.28 1.15 -1.01
CA ARG A 106 -10.85 1.18 -1.33
C ARG A 106 -9.99 0.20 -0.53
N SER A 107 -10.57 -0.51 0.44
CA SER A 107 -9.85 -1.46 1.32
C SER A 107 -9.03 -2.51 0.56
N LYS A 108 -9.58 -3.07 -0.52
CA LYS A 108 -8.89 -4.07 -1.35
C LYS A 108 -7.72 -3.48 -2.15
N CYS A 109 -7.72 -2.17 -2.41
CA CYS A 109 -6.67 -1.51 -3.19
C CYS A 109 -5.32 -1.53 -2.45
N LEU A 110 -5.33 -1.60 -1.10
CA LEU A 110 -4.11 -1.66 -0.31
C LEU A 110 -3.30 -2.91 -0.65
N VAL A 111 -3.90 -4.10 -0.46
CA VAL A 111 -3.21 -5.36 -0.70
C VAL A 111 -2.83 -5.54 -2.17
N GLN A 112 -3.65 -5.04 -3.12
CA GLN A 112 -3.34 -5.07 -4.55
C GLN A 112 -2.12 -4.23 -4.92
N LYS A 113 -2.03 -3.01 -4.38
CA LYS A 113 -0.88 -2.12 -4.65
C LYS A 113 0.40 -2.65 -3.99
N ILE A 114 0.30 -3.22 -2.80
CA ILE A 114 1.42 -3.89 -2.14
C ILE A 114 1.87 -5.11 -2.95
N GLU A 115 0.94 -5.90 -3.48
CA GLU A 115 1.27 -7.05 -4.32
C GLU A 115 2.05 -6.64 -5.56
N ALA A 116 1.58 -5.61 -6.26
CA ALA A 116 2.26 -5.09 -7.43
C ALA A 116 3.68 -4.60 -7.09
N ALA A 117 3.83 -3.81 -6.02
CA ALA A 117 5.13 -3.30 -5.60
C ALA A 117 6.07 -4.42 -5.13
N LEU A 118 5.56 -5.40 -4.40
CA LEU A 118 6.33 -6.57 -3.94
C LEU A 118 6.79 -7.43 -5.12
N LYS A 119 5.92 -7.67 -6.11
CA LYS A 119 6.28 -8.42 -7.31
C LYS A 119 7.33 -7.70 -8.12
N GLU A 120 7.20 -6.39 -8.33
CA GLU A 120 8.25 -5.63 -9.02
C GLU A 120 9.58 -5.64 -8.26
N LEU A 121 9.53 -5.57 -6.92
CA LEU A 121 10.74 -5.71 -6.11
C LEU A 121 11.39 -7.10 -6.29
N VAL A 122 10.61 -8.17 -6.15
CA VAL A 122 11.12 -9.55 -6.26
C VAL A 122 11.62 -9.82 -7.68
N PHE A 123 10.89 -9.44 -8.72
CA PHE A 123 11.27 -9.71 -10.11
C PHE A 123 12.36 -8.77 -10.63
N GLY A 124 12.54 -7.61 -10.02
CA GLY A 124 13.71 -6.77 -10.25
C GLY A 124 14.99 -7.43 -9.71
N ALA A 125 14.93 -8.00 -8.50
CA ALA A 125 16.06 -8.69 -7.88
C ALA A 125 16.31 -10.09 -8.45
N TYR A 126 15.24 -10.79 -8.85
CA TYR A 126 15.26 -12.16 -9.33
C TYR A 126 14.43 -12.31 -10.63
N PRO A 127 14.94 -11.80 -11.77
CA PRO A 127 14.19 -11.80 -13.03
C PRO A 127 13.71 -13.18 -13.49
N GLN A 128 14.45 -14.24 -13.14
CA GLN A 128 14.09 -15.63 -13.45
C GLN A 128 12.75 -16.07 -12.83
N TYR A 129 12.29 -15.40 -11.78
CA TYR A 129 11.03 -15.75 -11.11
C TYR A 129 9.80 -15.05 -11.69
N ARG A 130 9.96 -14.13 -12.65
CA ARG A 130 8.86 -13.32 -13.19
C ARG A 130 7.72 -14.18 -13.74
N ASP A 131 8.08 -15.22 -14.50
CA ASP A 131 7.12 -16.15 -15.12
C ASP A 131 7.02 -17.50 -14.39
N ASP A 132 7.67 -17.62 -13.22
CA ASP A 132 7.59 -18.83 -12.41
C ASP A 132 6.21 -18.89 -11.72
N LYS A 133 5.40 -19.89 -12.10
CA LYS A 133 4.04 -20.05 -11.58
C LYS A 133 4.02 -20.24 -10.07
N ASP A 134 4.99 -20.97 -9.52
CA ASP A 134 4.98 -21.39 -8.12
C ASP A 134 5.43 -20.24 -7.23
N ILE A 135 6.40 -19.43 -7.67
CA ILE A 135 6.76 -18.17 -7.01
C ILE A 135 5.58 -17.20 -7.04
N ASN A 136 4.93 -17.02 -8.20
CA ASN A 136 3.79 -16.12 -8.31
C ASN A 136 2.64 -16.52 -7.37
N ILE A 137 2.28 -17.81 -7.34
CA ILE A 137 1.26 -18.34 -6.42
C ILE A 137 1.69 -18.14 -4.96
N MET A 138 2.95 -18.42 -4.63
CA MET A 138 3.49 -18.25 -3.28
C MET A 138 3.38 -16.80 -2.80
N LEU A 139 3.82 -15.83 -3.61
CA LEU A 139 3.78 -14.42 -3.27
C LEU A 139 2.35 -13.95 -3.00
N THR A 140 1.42 -14.30 -3.89
CA THR A 140 0.00 -13.95 -3.71
C THR A 140 -0.59 -14.63 -2.47
N TYR A 141 -0.32 -15.93 -2.27
CA TYR A 141 -0.82 -16.69 -1.12
C TYR A 141 -0.34 -16.10 0.21
N ILE A 142 0.96 -15.86 0.34
CA ILE A 142 1.56 -15.30 1.55
C ILE A 142 1.01 -13.90 1.81
N LEU A 143 1.03 -13.02 0.82
CA LEU A 143 0.63 -11.63 1.01
C LEU A 143 -0.85 -11.49 1.40
N TYR A 144 -1.76 -12.15 0.68
CA TYR A 144 -3.18 -12.08 1.00
C TYR A 144 -3.51 -12.81 2.29
N GLY A 145 -2.81 -13.92 2.58
CA GLY A 145 -2.91 -14.62 3.86
C GLY A 145 -2.50 -13.71 5.02
N CYS A 146 -1.37 -13.01 4.92
CA CYS A 146 -0.91 -12.06 5.93
C CYS A 146 -1.91 -10.91 6.11
N TYR A 147 -2.33 -10.28 5.02
CA TYR A 147 -3.25 -9.16 5.05
C TYR A 147 -4.58 -9.54 5.71
N TYR A 148 -5.19 -10.64 5.25
CA TYR A 148 -6.48 -11.09 5.76
C TYR A 148 -6.37 -11.58 7.21
N ALA A 149 -5.32 -12.33 7.55
CA ALA A 149 -5.07 -12.77 8.92
C ALA A 149 -4.88 -11.57 9.86
N PHE A 150 -4.17 -10.52 9.43
CA PHE A 150 -4.00 -9.32 10.25
C PHE A 150 -5.34 -8.62 10.46
N TYR A 151 -6.05 -8.34 9.38
CA TYR A 151 -7.31 -7.61 9.40
C TYR A 151 -8.38 -8.29 10.27
N GLU A 152 -8.59 -9.60 10.11
CA GLU A 152 -9.60 -10.36 10.85
C GLU A 152 -9.26 -10.55 12.33
N ASN A 153 -7.99 -10.43 12.70
CA ASN A 153 -7.51 -10.74 14.05
C ASN A 153 -7.06 -9.50 14.84
N ARG A 154 -7.18 -8.28 14.31
CA ARG A 154 -6.80 -7.03 15.03
C ARG A 154 -7.41 -6.89 16.43
N LYS A 155 -8.54 -7.55 16.70
CA LYS A 155 -9.16 -7.63 18.05
C LYS A 155 -8.23 -8.17 19.14
N TYR A 156 -7.18 -8.91 18.79
CA TYR A 156 -6.16 -9.41 19.73
C TYR A 156 -4.98 -8.43 19.93
N GLY A 157 -5.07 -7.23 19.36
CA GLY A 157 -4.01 -6.23 19.35
C GLY A 157 -3.06 -6.41 18.17
N ASP A 158 -2.59 -5.31 17.60
CA ASP A 158 -1.77 -5.36 16.39
C ASP A 158 -0.48 -6.14 16.59
N VAL A 159 0.32 -5.76 17.61
CA VAL A 159 1.66 -6.34 17.86
C VAL A 159 1.63 -7.87 18.03
N PRO A 160 0.77 -8.47 18.90
CA PRO A 160 0.70 -9.93 19.03
C PRO A 160 0.29 -10.66 17.75
N VAL A 161 -0.69 -10.11 17.01
CA VAL A 161 -1.18 -10.70 15.76
C VAL A 161 -0.06 -10.75 14.73
N LEU A 162 0.71 -9.68 14.61
CA LEU A 162 1.78 -9.58 13.62
C LEU A 162 3.00 -10.39 13.96
N SER A 163 3.32 -10.51 15.25
CA SER A 163 4.35 -11.45 15.71
C SER A 163 4.03 -12.85 15.21
N SER A 164 2.77 -13.28 15.38
CA SER A 164 2.29 -14.59 14.94
C SER A 164 2.31 -14.73 13.40
N ILE A 165 1.85 -13.71 12.68
CA ILE A 165 1.84 -13.70 11.20
C ILE A 165 3.26 -13.72 10.65
N THR A 166 4.19 -12.95 11.22
CA THR A 166 5.60 -12.90 10.80
C THR A 166 6.25 -14.27 10.95
N GLU A 167 6.03 -14.95 12.08
CA GLU A 167 6.57 -16.29 12.31
C GLU A 167 6.02 -17.31 11.30
N LEU A 168 4.70 -17.29 11.07
CA LEU A 168 4.04 -18.15 10.08
C LEU A 168 4.52 -17.87 8.66
N THR A 169 4.73 -16.60 8.33
CA THR A 169 5.21 -16.15 7.02
C THR A 169 6.61 -16.66 6.74
N GLY A 170 7.54 -16.51 7.69
CA GLY A 170 8.90 -17.03 7.54
C GLY A 170 8.94 -18.55 7.31
N LYS A 171 8.16 -19.30 8.10
CA LYS A 171 8.05 -20.76 7.96
C LYS A 171 7.44 -21.16 6.60
N THR A 172 6.36 -20.50 6.19
CA THR A 172 5.66 -20.77 4.92
C THR A 172 6.54 -20.45 3.72
N ALA A 173 7.18 -19.28 3.71
CA ALA A 173 8.09 -18.87 2.64
C ALA A 173 9.26 -19.84 2.50
N GLN A 174 9.89 -20.23 3.61
CA GLN A 174 11.00 -21.18 3.60
C GLN A 174 10.59 -22.56 3.05
N ALA A 175 9.43 -23.06 3.46
CA ALA A 175 8.91 -24.34 2.95
C ALA A 175 8.62 -24.27 1.45
N ALA A 176 7.99 -23.19 0.99
CA ALA A 176 7.61 -23.01 -0.40
C ALA A 176 8.84 -22.82 -1.31
N LEU A 177 9.84 -22.03 -0.88
CA LEU A 177 11.11 -21.88 -1.63
C LEU A 177 11.90 -23.21 -1.76
N LYS A 178 11.81 -24.10 -0.77
CA LYS A 178 12.42 -25.45 -0.86
C LYS A 178 11.74 -26.36 -1.88
N MET A 179 10.44 -26.16 -2.14
CA MET A 179 9.71 -26.94 -3.14
C MET A 179 10.09 -26.52 -4.57
N ILE A 180 10.42 -25.25 -4.77
CA ILE A 180 10.74 -24.68 -6.09
C ILE A 180 12.20 -24.94 -6.49
N LYS A 181 13.10 -25.08 -5.51
CA LYS A 181 14.53 -25.39 -5.75
C LYS A 181 14.81 -26.89 -5.97
N LYS A 182 13.78 -27.74 -6.06
CA LYS A 182 13.89 -29.19 -6.34
C LYS A 182 13.61 -29.47 -7.81
#